data_AF-A0AAD8IDB4-F1
#
_entry.id   AF-A0AAD8IDB4-F1
#
_cell.length_a   1.000
_cell.length_b   1.000
_cell.length_c   1.000
_cell.angle_alpha   90.00
_cell.angle_beta   90.00
_cell.angle_gamma   90.00
#
_symmetry.space_group_name_H-M   'P 1'
#
loop_
_entity.id
_entity.type
_entity.pdbx_description
1 polymer ?
#
loop_
_entity_poly.entity_id
_entity_poly.type
_entity_poly.pdbx_seq_one_letter_code
_entity_poly.pdbx_strand_id
1 'polypeptide(L)'
;MSTSRPANSSTNSAGATQNSRVVLTTIDAKLHVEYEESGSFFDYSSSVRVTTAENLSARPNQLTNAYLHQMQKGKFIQSFGCLLAVDEKSFKIMAYSENAPEMLTMVNHAVPTVGEHPLLGIGTDVRTIFTVPSAAALQKAVGFADINLLNPILVHCKSSGKPYYAIAHRVIGSLIIDFEPVKPYEVPITAAGALQSYNLASKAVNRLQALSGGSMERLCDTMVQEVFELAGYDRVMAYNFTMMIMGR
;
A
#
# COMPACT_ATOMS: atom_id res chain seq x y z
N MET A 1 -5.36 3.31 52.50
CA MET A 1 -4.88 4.53 51.83
C MET A 1 -3.39 4.35 51.57
N SER A 2 -3.05 3.67 50.47
CA SER A 2 -1.67 3.39 50.08
C SER A 2 -1.52 3.83 48.62
N THR A 3 -1.07 5.05 48.42
CA THR A 3 -0.87 5.66 47.11
C THR A 3 0.50 5.26 46.56
N SER A 4 0.52 4.28 45.66
CA SER A 4 1.70 3.98 44.84
C SER A 4 1.76 4.91 43.63
N ARG A 5 2.78 5.78 43.57
CA ARG A 5 3.13 6.60 42.40
C ARG A 5 3.40 5.69 41.18
N PRO A 6 2.90 6.03 39.99
CA PRO A 6 3.36 5.39 38.76
C PRO A 6 4.78 5.87 38.42
N ALA A 7 5.68 4.92 38.17
CA ALA A 7 6.99 5.20 37.61
C ALA A 7 6.82 5.64 36.14
N ASN A 8 7.06 6.91 35.87
CA ASN A 8 7.20 7.43 34.52
C ASN A 8 8.44 6.81 33.86
N SER A 9 8.23 5.87 32.93
CA SER A 9 9.26 5.48 31.96
C SER A 9 9.20 6.44 30.77
N SER A 10 9.88 7.57 30.88
CA SER A 10 10.25 8.40 29.73
C SER A 10 11.53 7.83 29.11
N THR A 11 11.42 7.14 27.98
CA THR A 11 12.58 6.69 27.20
C THR A 11 12.36 6.97 25.72
N ASN A 12 13.20 7.86 25.19
CA ASN A 12 13.35 8.22 23.78
C ASN A 12 13.47 6.98 22.87
N SER A 13 12.36 6.54 22.27
CA SER A 13 12.32 5.41 21.32
C SER A 13 12.52 5.82 19.86
N ALA A 14 12.37 7.10 19.53
CA ALA A 14 12.43 7.58 18.14
C ALA A 14 13.83 7.44 17.49
N GLY A 15 14.91 7.70 18.24
CA GLY A 15 16.28 7.64 17.71
C GLY A 15 16.78 6.22 17.41
N ALA A 16 16.43 5.25 18.26
CA ALA A 16 16.78 3.84 18.05
C ALA A 16 16.06 3.25 16.83
N THR A 17 14.80 3.66 16.59
CA THR A 17 14.01 3.22 15.43
C THR A 17 14.47 3.83 14.10
N GLN A 18 15.09 5.02 14.10
CA GLN A 18 15.61 5.62 12.87
C GLN A 18 16.89 4.92 12.41
N ASN A 19 17.80 4.61 13.33
CA ASN A 19 19.03 3.88 12.99
C ASN A 19 18.73 2.46 12.49
N SER A 20 17.77 1.74 13.09
CA SER A 20 17.40 0.40 12.62
C SER A 20 16.79 0.41 11.21
N ARG A 21 15.98 1.43 10.87
CA ARG A 21 15.43 1.61 9.52
C ARG A 21 16.51 1.87 8.47
N VAL A 22 17.49 2.72 8.78
CA VAL A 22 18.61 3.00 7.87
C VAL A 22 19.42 1.73 7.61
N VAL A 23 19.71 0.94 8.65
CA VAL A 23 20.49 -0.29 8.49
C VAL A 23 19.73 -1.34 7.66
N LEU A 24 18.44 -1.55 7.91
CA LEU A 24 17.60 -2.45 7.11
C LEU A 24 17.56 -2.02 5.63
N THR A 25 17.33 -0.73 5.38
CA THR A 25 17.30 -0.20 4.01
C THR A 25 18.63 -0.39 3.29
N THR A 26 19.75 -0.22 3.99
CA THR A 26 21.09 -0.47 3.42
C THR A 26 21.29 -1.94 3.05
N ILE A 27 20.76 -2.87 3.84
CA ILE A 27 20.79 -4.32 3.53
C ILE A 27 19.92 -4.61 2.32
N ASP A 28 18.69 -4.10 2.29
CA ASP A 28 17.76 -4.27 1.17
C ASP A 28 18.35 -3.72 -0.13
N ALA A 29 19.01 -2.56 -0.08
CA ALA A 29 19.66 -1.97 -1.23
C ALA A 29 20.80 -2.86 -1.78
N LYS A 30 21.56 -3.53 -0.90
CA LYS A 30 22.61 -4.48 -1.33
C LYS A 30 22.00 -5.73 -1.95
N LEU A 31 21.00 -6.30 -1.29
CA LEU A 31 20.25 -7.46 -1.79
C LEU A 31 19.63 -7.18 -3.16
N HIS A 32 19.07 -5.98 -3.36
CA HIS A 32 18.49 -5.59 -4.63
C HIS A 32 19.53 -5.58 -5.75
N VAL A 33 20.73 -5.05 -5.50
CA VAL A 33 21.82 -5.07 -6.50
C VAL A 33 22.28 -6.50 -6.80
N GLU A 34 22.51 -7.32 -5.76
CA GLU A 34 22.89 -8.72 -5.97
C GLU A 34 21.82 -9.49 -6.76
N TYR A 35 20.53 -9.19 -6.52
CA TYR A 35 19.42 -9.78 -7.25
C TYR A 35 19.41 -9.37 -8.73
N GLU A 36 19.50 -8.06 -9.03
CA GLU A 36 19.53 -7.56 -10.41
C GLU A 36 20.74 -8.10 -11.19
N GLU A 37 21.89 -8.29 -10.52
CA GLU A 37 23.09 -8.89 -11.12
C GLU A 37 22.97 -10.42 -11.33
N SER A 38 22.15 -11.10 -10.53
CA SER A 38 22.03 -12.57 -10.56
C SER A 38 21.24 -13.12 -11.76
N GLY A 39 20.48 -12.27 -12.45
CA GLY A 39 19.70 -12.65 -13.63
C GLY A 39 18.60 -13.67 -13.32
N SER A 40 18.85 -14.95 -13.59
CA SER A 40 17.83 -16.02 -13.54
C SER A 40 17.84 -16.87 -12.27
N PHE A 41 18.88 -16.79 -11.44
CA PHE A 41 19.00 -17.58 -10.21
C PHE A 41 19.59 -16.75 -9.08
N PHE A 42 18.82 -16.59 -8.00
CA PHE A 42 19.24 -15.87 -6.80
C PHE A 42 19.17 -16.76 -5.57
N ASP A 43 20.31 -16.97 -4.90
CA ASP A 43 20.40 -17.75 -3.66
C ASP A 43 20.38 -16.83 -2.43
N TYR A 44 19.18 -16.65 -1.86
CA TYR A 44 18.96 -15.89 -0.61
C TYR A 44 19.73 -16.46 0.59
N SER A 45 20.17 -17.73 0.57
CA SER A 45 20.88 -18.34 1.70
C SER A 45 22.29 -17.76 1.88
N SER A 46 22.88 -17.26 0.80
CA SER A 46 24.21 -16.62 0.80
C SER A 46 24.18 -15.27 1.53
N SER A 47 23.11 -14.50 1.38
CA SER A 47 22.97 -13.17 2.00
C SER A 47 22.73 -13.23 3.52
N VAL A 48 22.23 -14.36 4.04
CA VAL A 48 22.11 -14.63 5.49
C VAL A 48 23.48 -14.89 6.14
N ARG A 49 24.50 -15.30 5.38
CA ARG A 49 25.86 -15.54 5.90
C ARG A 49 26.68 -14.25 6.00
N VAL A 50 26.45 -13.28 5.11
CA VAL A 50 27.23 -12.02 5.02
C VAL A 50 27.01 -11.09 6.23
N THR A 51 25.96 -11.29 7.04
CA THR A 51 25.75 -10.54 8.30
C THR A 51 26.75 -10.87 9.41
N THR A 52 27.69 -11.80 9.19
CA THR A 52 28.77 -12.11 10.13
C THR A 52 30.01 -11.20 10.00
N ALA A 53 30.11 -10.39 8.94
CA ALA A 53 31.29 -9.56 8.69
C ALA A 53 30.98 -8.06 8.85
N GLU A 54 31.63 -7.51 9.87
CA GLU A 54 31.98 -6.11 10.16
C GLU A 54 31.86 -5.11 8.97
N ASN A 55 31.32 -3.91 9.26
CA ASN A 55 31.23 -2.68 8.44
C ASN A 55 29.85 -2.27 7.87
N LEU A 56 28.77 -2.36 8.65
CA LEU A 56 27.57 -1.56 8.36
C LEU A 56 27.62 -0.24 9.14
N SER A 57 28.23 0.79 8.55
CA SER A 57 28.13 2.14 9.10
C SER A 57 26.67 2.59 9.08
N ALA A 58 26.17 3.17 10.18
CA ALA A 58 24.80 3.71 10.29
C ALA A 58 24.49 4.90 9.36
N ARG A 59 25.40 5.24 8.42
CA ARG A 59 25.18 6.29 7.42
C ARG A 59 24.67 5.66 6.12
N PRO A 60 23.58 6.19 5.53
CA PRO A 60 23.15 5.80 4.20
C PRO A 60 24.30 6.03 3.22
N ASN A 61 24.74 4.99 2.54
CA ASN A 61 25.70 5.13 1.45
C ASN A 61 24.97 5.55 0.16
N GLN A 62 25.74 5.90 -0.88
CA GLN A 62 25.19 6.33 -2.17
C GLN A 62 24.20 5.31 -2.76
N LEU A 63 24.48 4.02 -2.56
CA LEU A 63 23.65 2.90 -3.01
C LEU A 63 22.29 2.85 -2.29
N THR A 64 22.26 3.07 -0.98
CA THR A 64 21.03 3.17 -0.18
C THR A 64 20.15 4.33 -0.65
N ASN A 65 20.77 5.48 -0.94
CA ASN A 65 20.05 6.65 -1.44
C ASN A 65 19.50 6.43 -2.85
N ALA A 66 20.26 5.77 -3.74
CA ALA A 66 19.80 5.44 -5.08
C ALA A 66 18.60 4.47 -5.03
N TYR A 67 18.69 3.43 -4.22
CA TYR A 67 17.61 2.47 -3.98
C TYR A 67 16.36 3.14 -3.43
N LEU A 68 16.48 3.95 -2.37
CA LEU A 68 15.36 4.70 -1.80
C LEU A 68 14.76 5.67 -2.81
N HIS A 69 15.58 6.37 -3.58
CA HIS A 69 15.11 7.28 -4.61
C HIS A 69 14.31 6.54 -5.68
N GLN A 70 14.76 5.36 -6.09
CA GLN A 70 14.04 4.52 -7.04
C GLN A 70 12.74 3.97 -6.46
N MET A 71 12.70 3.54 -5.20
CA MET A 71 11.45 3.10 -4.58
C MET A 71 10.44 4.25 -4.43
N GLN A 72 10.90 5.43 -4.00
CA GLN A 72 10.03 6.58 -3.76
C GLN A 72 9.59 7.29 -5.05
N LYS A 73 10.40 7.20 -6.12
CA LYS A 73 10.19 7.92 -7.38
C LYS A 73 10.38 7.05 -8.61
N GLY A 74 10.09 5.76 -8.50
CA GLY A 74 10.23 4.79 -9.58
C GLY A 74 9.36 5.09 -10.78
N LYS A 75 8.28 5.87 -10.60
CA LYS A 75 7.32 6.30 -11.65
C LYS A 75 6.68 5.14 -12.42
N PHE A 76 6.74 3.93 -11.90
CA PHE A 76 6.05 2.75 -12.43
C PHE A 76 4.96 2.32 -11.44
N ILE A 77 3.86 1.83 -11.99
CA ILE A 77 2.76 1.21 -11.24
C ILE A 77 2.50 -0.19 -11.79
N GLN A 78 1.80 -1.02 -11.01
CA GLN A 78 1.31 -2.30 -11.52
C GLN A 78 0.12 -2.07 -12.47
N SER A 79 0.00 -2.90 -13.50
CA SER A 79 -0.98 -2.72 -14.58
C SER A 79 -2.41 -3.14 -14.26
N PHE A 80 -2.65 -3.76 -13.09
CA PHE A 80 -3.99 -4.22 -12.70
C PHE A 80 -4.95 -3.06 -12.40
N GLY A 81 -4.40 -1.90 -12.04
CA GLY A 81 -5.13 -0.66 -11.75
C GLY A 81 -4.54 0.53 -12.51
N CYS A 82 -5.02 1.73 -12.22
CA CYS A 82 -4.43 2.98 -12.72
C CYS A 82 -4.31 4.01 -11.60
N LEU A 83 -3.47 5.04 -11.81
CA LEU A 83 -3.15 6.05 -10.81
C LEU A 83 -3.41 7.44 -11.37
N LEU A 84 -4.06 8.30 -10.57
CA LEU A 84 -4.17 9.74 -10.83
C LEU A 84 -3.55 10.53 -9.67
N ALA A 85 -2.71 11.51 -10.00
CA ALA A 85 -2.30 12.57 -9.07
C ALA A 85 -3.11 13.83 -9.36
N VAL A 86 -3.75 14.37 -8.33
CA VAL A 86 -4.73 15.45 -8.42
C VAL A 86 -4.35 16.57 -7.46
N ASP A 87 -4.48 17.82 -7.88
CA ASP A 87 -4.36 18.97 -7.00
C ASP A 87 -5.54 19.01 -6.01
N GLU A 88 -5.25 19.05 -4.71
CA GLU A 88 -6.26 18.91 -3.66
C GLU A 88 -7.31 20.03 -3.69
N LYS A 89 -6.93 21.24 -4.11
CA LYS A 89 -7.80 22.42 -4.10
C LYS A 89 -8.67 22.52 -5.34
N SER A 90 -8.08 22.30 -6.51
CA SER A 90 -8.73 22.51 -7.81
C SER A 90 -9.32 21.24 -8.40
N PHE A 91 -9.01 20.06 -7.84
CA PHE A 91 -9.40 18.75 -8.37
C PHE A 91 -8.88 18.49 -9.81
N LYS A 92 -7.84 19.22 -10.22
CA LYS A 92 -7.23 19.07 -11.54
C LYS A 92 -6.15 18.01 -11.53
N ILE A 93 -6.12 17.18 -12.58
CA ILE A 93 -5.10 16.16 -12.77
C ILE A 93 -3.73 16.84 -12.99
N MET A 94 -2.75 16.45 -12.17
CA MET A 94 -1.35 16.87 -12.25
C MET A 94 -0.46 15.81 -12.88
N ALA A 95 -0.81 14.53 -12.72
CA ALA A 95 -0.18 13.40 -13.39
C ALA A 95 -1.18 12.23 -13.46
N TYR A 96 -0.97 11.31 -14.39
CA TYR A 96 -1.76 10.09 -14.53
C TYR A 96 -0.88 8.98 -15.13
N SER A 97 -1.21 7.73 -14.83
CA SER A 97 -0.56 6.57 -15.46
C SER A 97 -1.00 6.41 -16.92
N GLU A 98 -0.13 5.88 -17.79
CA GLU A 98 -0.42 5.75 -19.23
C GLU A 98 -1.72 4.98 -19.54
N ASN A 99 -2.06 3.98 -18.72
CA ASN A 99 -3.27 3.18 -18.88
C ASN A 99 -4.55 3.86 -18.36
N ALA A 100 -4.46 5.00 -17.66
CA ALA A 100 -5.62 5.63 -17.03
C ALA A 100 -6.71 6.09 -18.03
N PRO A 101 -6.40 6.73 -19.18
CA PRO A 101 -7.42 7.08 -20.17
C PRO A 101 -8.15 5.84 -20.68
N GLU A 102 -7.41 4.78 -20.97
CA GLU A 102 -7.95 3.50 -21.44
C GLU A 102 -8.95 2.92 -20.43
N MET A 103 -8.55 2.86 -19.16
CA MET A 103 -9.35 2.25 -18.09
C MET A 103 -10.56 3.11 -17.73
N LEU A 104 -10.40 4.42 -17.58
CA LEU A 104 -11.41 5.28 -16.97
C LEU A 104 -12.39 5.91 -17.97
N THR A 105 -12.01 6.12 -19.24
CA THR A 105 -12.84 6.88 -20.19
C THR A 105 -13.30 6.10 -21.42
N MET A 106 -12.69 4.96 -21.78
CA MET A 106 -13.13 4.20 -22.96
C MET A 106 -14.51 3.57 -22.78
N VAL A 107 -15.37 3.82 -23.77
CA VAL A 107 -16.72 3.27 -23.87
C VAL A 107 -16.67 1.96 -24.68
N ASN A 108 -17.31 0.88 -24.20
CA ASN A 108 -17.31 -0.45 -24.83
C ASN A 108 -18.03 -0.54 -26.19
N HIS A 109 -18.29 0.57 -26.89
CA HIS A 109 -18.97 0.52 -28.19
C HIS A 109 -17.93 0.33 -29.30
N ALA A 110 -18.08 -0.75 -30.08
CA ALA A 110 -17.16 -1.20 -31.14
C ALA A 110 -17.02 -0.24 -32.35
N VAL A 111 -17.47 1.01 -32.24
CA VAL A 111 -17.35 2.05 -33.27
C VAL A 111 -16.84 3.33 -32.60
N PRO A 112 -15.61 3.80 -32.92
CA PRO A 112 -15.11 5.07 -32.40
C PRO A 112 -15.99 6.18 -32.99
N THR A 113 -16.78 6.83 -32.14
CA THR A 113 -17.51 8.02 -32.55
C THR A 113 -16.51 9.17 -32.50
N VAL A 114 -16.07 9.62 -33.67
CA VAL A 114 -15.09 10.70 -33.82
C VAL A 114 -15.67 11.97 -33.20
N GLY A 115 -15.21 12.35 -32.00
CA GLY A 115 -15.41 13.71 -31.48
C GLY A 115 -15.80 13.89 -30.01
N GLU A 116 -16.19 12.87 -29.25
CA GLU A 116 -16.75 13.08 -27.90
C GLU A 116 -16.23 12.10 -26.82
N HIS A 117 -14.91 11.91 -26.75
CA HIS A 117 -14.32 11.29 -25.56
C HIS A 117 -13.68 12.38 -24.70
N PRO A 118 -14.10 12.56 -23.43
CA PRO A 118 -13.39 13.46 -22.53
C PRO A 118 -11.96 12.94 -22.42
N LEU A 119 -11.04 13.68 -23.04
CA LEU A 119 -9.61 13.39 -23.00
C LEU A 119 -9.18 13.55 -21.54
N LEU A 120 -8.93 12.42 -20.87
CA LEU A 120 -8.25 12.43 -19.59
C LEU A 120 -6.84 12.99 -19.86
N GLY A 121 -6.59 14.18 -19.34
CA GLY A 121 -5.32 14.88 -19.53
C GLY A 121 -4.99 15.79 -18.36
N ILE A 122 -3.77 16.32 -18.36
CA ILE A 122 -3.32 17.29 -17.36
C ILE A 122 -4.24 18.51 -17.36
N GLY A 123 -4.65 18.94 -16.16
CA GLY A 123 -5.57 20.06 -15.97
C GLY A 123 -7.06 19.69 -16.05
N THR A 124 -7.39 18.47 -16.45
CA THR A 124 -8.78 17.96 -16.44
C THR A 124 -9.27 17.84 -15.00
N ASP A 125 -10.51 18.27 -14.75
CA ASP A 125 -11.14 18.09 -13.45
C ASP A 125 -11.57 16.63 -13.29
N VAL A 126 -11.00 15.94 -12.29
CA VAL A 126 -11.22 14.51 -12.04
C VAL A 126 -12.71 14.18 -11.82
N ARG A 127 -13.49 15.14 -11.30
CA ARG A 127 -14.92 14.97 -11.02
C ARG A 127 -15.74 14.77 -12.29
N THR A 128 -15.24 15.21 -13.44
CA THR A 128 -15.92 15.07 -14.73
C THR A 128 -15.86 13.65 -15.30
N ILE A 129 -14.90 12.85 -14.81
CA ILE A 129 -14.65 11.48 -15.26
C ILE A 129 -15.64 10.49 -14.61
N PHE A 130 -16.15 10.80 -13.43
CA PHE A 130 -17.01 9.93 -12.65
C PHE A 130 -18.46 10.40 -12.63
N THR A 131 -19.38 9.50 -12.23
CA THR A 131 -20.79 9.85 -12.01
C THR A 131 -20.93 10.92 -10.93
N VAL A 132 -22.03 11.67 -10.95
CA VAL A 132 -22.30 12.75 -9.97
C VAL A 132 -22.18 12.28 -8.51
N PRO A 133 -22.74 11.11 -8.11
CA PRO A 133 -22.56 10.60 -6.75
C PRO A 133 -21.09 10.28 -6.41
N SER A 134 -20.35 9.70 -7.37
CA SER A 134 -18.93 9.36 -7.19
C SER A 134 -18.06 10.61 -7.03
N ALA A 135 -18.31 11.63 -7.83
CA ALA A 135 -17.64 12.92 -7.72
C ALA A 135 -17.91 13.59 -6.36
N ALA A 136 -19.17 13.54 -5.89
CA ALA A 136 -19.53 14.05 -4.56
C ALA A 136 -18.86 13.25 -3.43
N ALA A 137 -18.73 11.93 -3.57
CA ALA A 137 -18.03 11.09 -2.60
C ALA A 137 -16.53 11.41 -2.52
N LEU A 138 -15.86 11.57 -3.67
CA LEU A 138 -14.45 11.99 -3.72
C LEU A 138 -14.25 13.37 -3.11
N GLN A 139 -15.11 14.34 -3.44
CA GLN A 139 -15.04 15.68 -2.85
C GLN A 139 -15.27 15.65 -1.34
N LYS A 140 -16.23 14.85 -0.87
CA LYS A 140 -16.47 14.65 0.56
C LYS A 140 -15.24 14.05 1.22
N ALA A 141 -14.57 13.08 0.59
CA ALA A 141 -13.38 12.43 1.16
C ALA A 141 -12.21 13.39 1.35
N VAL A 142 -11.99 14.31 0.40
CA VAL A 142 -11.00 15.39 0.52
C VAL A 142 -11.32 16.35 1.67
N GLY A 143 -12.57 16.43 2.12
CA GLY A 143 -12.93 17.25 3.29
C GLY A 143 -12.49 16.67 4.64
N PHE A 144 -12.11 15.39 4.71
CA PHE A 144 -11.73 14.74 5.97
C PHE A 144 -10.28 15.02 6.33
N ALA A 145 -9.97 15.20 7.63
CA ALA A 145 -8.59 15.39 8.09
C ALA A 145 -7.71 14.15 7.82
N ASP A 146 -8.27 12.95 8.01
CA ASP A 146 -7.65 11.69 7.63
C ASP A 146 -8.51 10.99 6.57
N ILE A 147 -8.02 10.99 5.34
CA ILE A 147 -8.71 10.40 4.19
C ILE A 147 -8.69 8.86 4.22
N ASN A 148 -7.73 8.26 4.94
CA ASN A 148 -7.58 6.80 4.99
C ASN A 148 -8.77 6.11 5.64
N LEU A 149 -9.50 6.80 6.52
CA LEU A 149 -10.72 6.29 7.16
C LEU A 149 -11.86 6.03 6.17
N LEU A 150 -11.80 6.65 4.97
CA LEU A 150 -12.81 6.51 3.93
C LEU A 150 -12.37 5.58 2.81
N ASN A 151 -11.14 5.07 2.84
CA ASN A 151 -10.68 4.12 1.86
C ASN A 151 -11.26 2.72 2.15
N PRO A 152 -11.64 1.97 1.10
CA PRO A 152 -11.75 2.39 -0.30
C PRO A 152 -13.07 3.12 -0.59
N ILE A 153 -13.06 4.04 -1.57
CA ILE A 153 -14.25 4.75 -2.05
C ILE A 153 -14.75 4.10 -3.34
N LEU A 154 -15.96 3.56 -3.36
CA LEU A 154 -16.54 3.01 -4.59
C LEU A 154 -16.96 4.13 -5.54
N VAL A 155 -16.35 4.17 -6.73
CA VAL A 155 -16.63 5.16 -7.79
C VAL A 155 -17.06 4.48 -9.08
N HIS A 156 -17.85 5.16 -9.89
CA HIS A 156 -18.30 4.69 -11.19
C HIS A 156 -17.89 5.69 -12.27
N CYS A 157 -17.27 5.21 -13.34
CA CYS A 157 -16.92 6.02 -14.50
C CYS A 157 -18.19 6.53 -15.20
N LYS A 158 -18.21 7.82 -15.56
CA LYS A 158 -19.36 8.47 -16.20
C LYS A 158 -19.63 7.90 -17.60
N SER A 159 -18.58 7.68 -18.38
CA SER A 159 -18.70 7.25 -19.79
C SER A 159 -18.97 5.76 -19.92
N SER A 160 -18.24 4.93 -19.16
CA SER A 160 -18.28 3.46 -19.30
C SER A 160 -19.19 2.77 -18.27
N GLY A 161 -19.55 3.45 -17.18
CA GLY A 161 -20.27 2.85 -16.05
C GLY A 161 -19.43 1.86 -15.22
N LYS A 162 -18.16 1.64 -15.57
CA LYS A 162 -17.28 0.67 -14.88
C LYS A 162 -17.03 1.11 -13.43
N PRO A 163 -17.16 0.19 -12.46
CA PRO A 163 -16.91 0.46 -11.05
C PRO A 163 -15.43 0.27 -10.68
N TYR A 164 -14.92 1.13 -9.80
CA TYR A 164 -13.56 1.08 -9.27
C TYR A 164 -13.56 1.35 -7.77
N TYR A 165 -12.65 0.71 -7.04
CA TYR A 165 -12.25 1.20 -5.73
C TYR A 165 -11.22 2.30 -5.92
N ALA A 166 -11.52 3.50 -5.43
CA ALA A 166 -10.59 4.60 -5.34
C ALA A 166 -9.95 4.61 -3.95
N ILE A 167 -8.64 4.41 -3.90
CA ILE A 167 -7.83 4.42 -2.68
C ILE A 167 -7.00 5.71 -2.71
N ALA A 168 -7.39 6.67 -1.89
CA ALA A 168 -6.85 8.01 -1.94
C ALA A 168 -5.85 8.25 -0.80
N HIS A 169 -4.70 8.85 -1.10
CA HIS A 169 -3.68 9.22 -0.12
C HIS A 169 -3.17 10.64 -0.37
N ARG A 170 -2.95 11.40 0.72
CA ARG A 170 -2.43 12.77 0.65
C ARG A 170 -0.91 12.77 0.63
N VAL A 171 -0.33 13.51 -0.32
CA VAL A 171 1.10 13.76 -0.43
C VAL A 171 1.31 15.23 -0.71
N ILE A 172 1.87 15.97 0.26
CA ILE A 172 2.28 17.39 0.19
C ILE A 172 1.46 18.23 -0.82
N GLY A 173 0.21 18.56 -0.47
CA GLY A 173 -0.67 19.42 -1.27
C GLY A 173 -1.29 18.79 -2.51
N SER A 174 -1.06 17.49 -2.73
CA SER A 174 -1.67 16.69 -3.79
C SER A 174 -2.37 15.47 -3.20
N LEU A 175 -3.34 14.96 -3.96
CA LEU A 175 -4.03 13.72 -3.71
C LEU A 175 -3.61 12.71 -4.77
N ILE A 176 -3.06 11.58 -4.34
CA ILE A 176 -2.82 10.45 -5.21
C ILE A 176 -3.98 9.48 -5.02
N ILE A 177 -4.55 8.99 -6.11
CA ILE A 177 -5.69 8.09 -6.11
C ILE A 177 -5.36 6.88 -6.97
N ASP A 178 -5.34 5.72 -6.34
CA ASP A 178 -5.22 4.42 -6.99
C ASP A 178 -6.61 3.88 -7.30
N PHE A 179 -6.83 3.44 -8.53
CA PHE A 179 -8.09 2.89 -9.00
C PHE A 179 -7.94 1.40 -9.30
N GLU A 180 -8.59 0.57 -8.50
CA GLU A 180 -8.64 -0.87 -8.69
C GLU A 180 -10.00 -1.27 -9.29
N PRO A 181 -10.02 -2.00 -10.43
CA PRO A 181 -11.27 -2.37 -11.08
C PRO A 181 -12.08 -3.33 -10.20
N VAL A 182 -13.37 -3.05 -10.05
CA VAL A 182 -14.33 -3.95 -9.40
C VAL A 182 -15.09 -4.69 -10.49
N LYS A 183 -15.35 -5.99 -10.32
CA LYS A 183 -16.16 -6.69 -11.32
C LYS A 183 -17.62 -6.27 -11.16
N PRO A 184 -18.37 -6.00 -12.26
CA PRO A 184 -19.73 -5.47 -12.16
C PRO A 184 -20.70 -6.32 -11.32
N TYR A 185 -20.55 -7.65 -11.34
CA TYR A 185 -21.37 -8.55 -10.53
C TYR A 185 -20.99 -8.58 -9.05
N GLU A 186 -19.79 -8.11 -8.69
CA GLU A 186 -19.34 -7.98 -7.31
C GLU A 186 -19.87 -6.70 -6.68
N VAL A 187 -20.34 -5.70 -7.46
CA VAL A 187 -20.84 -4.40 -6.95
C VAL A 187 -21.93 -4.54 -5.87
N PRO A 188 -23.01 -5.33 -6.05
CA PRO A 188 -24.02 -5.52 -5.00
C PRO A 188 -23.46 -6.28 -3.78
N ILE A 189 -22.39 -7.04 -3.97
CA ILE A 189 -21.75 -7.88 -2.95
C ILE A 189 -20.65 -7.09 -2.21
N THR A 190 -20.14 -5.98 -2.73
CA THR A 190 -19.01 -5.23 -2.13
C THR A 190 -19.20 -4.91 -0.65
N ALA A 191 -20.38 -4.41 -0.25
CA ALA A 191 -20.67 -4.12 1.16
C ALA A 191 -20.76 -5.39 2.02
N ALA A 192 -21.39 -6.45 1.51
CA ALA A 192 -21.53 -7.73 2.21
C ALA A 192 -20.18 -8.49 2.30
N GLY A 193 -19.38 -8.46 1.23
CA GLY A 193 -18.05 -9.04 1.14
C GLY A 193 -17.07 -8.31 2.05
N ALA A 194 -17.08 -6.97 2.07
CA ALA A 194 -16.27 -6.19 3.01
C ALA A 194 -16.63 -6.54 4.47
N LEU A 195 -17.92 -6.65 4.80
CA LEU A 195 -18.38 -7.06 6.12
C LEU A 195 -17.95 -8.50 6.46
N GLN A 196 -18.02 -9.41 5.49
CA GLN A 196 -17.57 -10.80 5.66
C GLN A 196 -16.06 -10.87 5.91
N SER A 197 -15.25 -10.17 5.11
CA SER A 197 -13.80 -10.10 5.30
C SER A 197 -13.44 -9.51 6.66
N TYR A 198 -14.14 -8.46 7.09
CA TYR A 198 -13.97 -7.88 8.43
C TYR A 198 -14.34 -8.88 9.55
N ASN A 199 -15.44 -9.63 9.38
CA ASN A 199 -15.84 -10.65 10.35
C ASN A 199 -14.83 -11.79 10.44
N LEU A 200 -14.26 -12.24 9.32
CA LEU A 200 -13.21 -13.25 9.32
C LEU A 200 -11.94 -12.73 10.02
N ALA A 201 -11.52 -11.50 9.71
CA ALA A 201 -10.39 -10.85 10.39
C ALA A 201 -10.64 -10.68 11.91
N SER A 202 -11.85 -10.31 12.30
CA SER A 202 -12.22 -10.19 13.72
C SER A 202 -12.16 -11.54 14.44
N LYS A 203 -12.63 -12.62 13.80
CA LYS A 203 -12.48 -13.99 14.33
C LYS A 203 -11.02 -14.39 14.48
N ALA A 204 -10.18 -14.09 13.49
CA ALA A 204 -8.74 -14.33 13.55
C ALA A 204 -8.08 -13.62 14.73
N VAL A 205 -8.40 -12.33 14.92
CA VAL A 205 -7.91 -11.53 16.06
C VAL A 205 -8.34 -12.13 17.39
N ASN A 206 -9.62 -12.52 17.53
CA ASN A 206 -10.11 -13.16 18.74
C ASN A 206 -9.38 -14.47 19.05
N ARG A 207 -9.08 -15.28 18.03
CA ARG A 207 -8.32 -16.53 18.19
C ARG A 207 -6.89 -16.26 18.65
N LEU A 208 -6.22 -15.24 18.09
CA LEU A 208 -4.88 -14.82 18.51
C LEU A 208 -4.88 -14.32 19.96
N GLN A 209 -5.87 -13.52 20.35
CA GLN A 209 -6.01 -13.02 21.73
C GLN A 209 -6.31 -14.13 22.75
N ALA A 210 -6.95 -15.21 22.32
CA ALA A 210 -7.24 -16.37 23.17
C ALA A 210 -6.04 -17.31 23.38
N LEU A 211 -4.92 -17.10 22.67
CA LEU A 211 -3.72 -17.91 22.86
C LEU A 211 -3.09 -17.65 24.24
N SER A 212 -2.68 -18.71 24.92
CA SER A 212 -1.83 -18.60 26.11
C SER A 212 -0.48 -17.98 25.71
N GLY A 213 -0.07 -16.91 26.39
CA GLY A 213 1.23 -16.28 26.17
C GLY A 213 2.41 -17.23 26.42
N GLY A 214 3.60 -16.84 25.94
CA GLY A 214 4.86 -17.54 26.23
C GLY A 214 5.41 -18.43 25.12
N SER A 215 4.74 -18.55 23.97
CA SER A 215 5.26 -19.27 22.80
C SER A 215 5.14 -18.41 21.53
N MET A 216 6.29 -17.96 21.02
CA MET A 216 6.36 -17.22 19.75
C MET A 216 6.02 -18.11 18.56
N GLU A 217 6.47 -19.38 18.59
CA GLU A 217 6.17 -20.37 17.55
C GLU A 217 4.66 -20.54 17.35
N ARG A 218 3.91 -20.80 18.44
CA ARG A 218 2.45 -20.93 18.37
C ARG A 218 1.75 -19.68 17.88
N LEU A 219 2.27 -18.50 18.24
CA LEU A 219 1.74 -17.22 17.77
C LEU A 219 1.93 -17.09 16.25
N CYS A 220 3.14 -17.34 15.76
CA CYS A 220 3.47 -17.29 14.34
C CYS A 220 2.67 -18.31 13.53
N ASP A 221 2.58 -19.57 14.00
CA ASP A 221 1.83 -20.63 13.33
C ASP A 221 0.34 -20.28 13.21
N THR A 222 -0.24 -19.80 14.31
CA THR A 222 -1.65 -19.38 14.31
C THR A 222 -1.86 -18.18 13.38
N MET A 223 -0.96 -17.19 13.40
CA MET A 223 -1.04 -16.01 12.54
C MET A 223 -0.97 -16.38 11.05
N VAL A 224 -0.01 -17.23 10.67
CA VAL A 224 0.17 -17.70 9.30
C VAL A 224 -1.07 -18.46 8.82
N GLN A 225 -1.63 -19.34 9.67
CA GLN A 225 -2.84 -20.09 9.33
C GLN A 225 -4.04 -19.16 9.10
N GLU A 226 -4.28 -18.19 9.98
CA GLU A 226 -5.39 -17.24 9.83
C GLU A 226 -5.25 -16.39 8.55
N VAL A 227 -4.04 -15.92 8.24
CA VAL A 227 -3.79 -15.14 7.02
C VAL A 227 -3.91 -16.01 5.76
N PHE A 228 -3.49 -17.28 5.83
CA PHE A 228 -3.65 -18.23 4.72
C PHE A 228 -5.13 -18.46 4.39
N GLU A 229 -5.96 -18.72 5.40
CA GLU A 229 -7.41 -18.92 5.21
C GLU A 229 -8.12 -17.64 4.75
N LEU A 230 -7.68 -16.48 5.23
CA LEU A 230 -8.30 -15.19 4.89
C LEU A 230 -7.94 -14.72 3.47
N ALA A 231 -6.66 -14.83 3.09
CA ALA A 231 -6.15 -14.24 1.86
C ALA A 231 -6.14 -15.23 0.68
N GLY A 232 -6.11 -16.55 0.95
CA GLY A 232 -6.16 -17.59 -0.08
C GLY A 232 -4.90 -17.68 -0.95
N TYR A 233 -3.76 -17.14 -0.52
CA TYR A 233 -2.49 -17.32 -1.20
C TYR A 233 -1.98 -18.75 -1.04
N ASP A 234 -1.30 -19.28 -2.06
CA ASP A 234 -0.67 -20.62 -2.02
C ASP A 234 0.41 -20.74 -0.94
N ARG A 235 0.99 -19.61 -0.50
CA ARG A 235 2.03 -19.56 0.51
C ARG A 235 1.88 -18.32 1.40
N VAL A 236 1.89 -18.55 2.70
CA VAL A 236 2.00 -17.51 3.74
C VAL A 236 3.12 -17.91 4.70
N MET A 237 3.92 -16.95 5.16
CA MET A 237 5.05 -17.18 6.06
C MET A 237 5.22 -16.03 7.04
N ALA A 238 5.67 -16.35 8.26
CA ALA A 238 6.16 -15.36 9.20
C ALA A 238 7.66 -15.14 8.95
N TYR A 239 8.04 -13.95 8.50
CA TYR A 239 9.44 -13.60 8.27
C TYR A 239 9.99 -12.81 9.45
N ASN A 240 11.03 -13.33 10.11
CA ASN A 240 11.65 -12.72 11.27
C ASN A 240 13.04 -12.15 10.91
N PHE A 241 13.27 -10.88 11.24
CA PHE A 241 14.57 -10.25 11.13
C PHE A 241 15.40 -10.51 12.40
N THR A 242 16.47 -11.29 12.30
CA THR A 242 17.35 -11.59 13.44
C THR A 242 18.28 -10.42 13.79
N MET A 243 18.53 -10.22 15.09
CA MET A 243 19.28 -9.09 15.66
C MET A 243 20.79 -9.02 15.33
N MET A 244 21.30 -9.74 14.32
CA MET A 244 22.62 -9.42 13.74
C MET A 244 22.58 -8.13 12.89
N ILE A 245 21.37 -7.63 12.59
CA ILE A 245 21.12 -6.41 11.83
C ILE A 245 21.08 -5.14 12.72
N MET A 246 21.09 -5.28 14.05
CA MET A 246 21.04 -4.15 14.97
C MET A 246 22.22 -4.25 15.94
N GLY A 247 23.33 -3.62 15.58
CA GLY A 247 24.52 -3.55 16.43
C GLY A 247 24.22 -2.98 17.81
N ARG A 248 24.81 -3.59 18.85
CA ARG A 248 25.03 -2.95 20.14
C ARG A 248 26.09 -1.86 20.00
#